data_AF-A0AA40BYD2-F1
#
_entry.id   AF-A0AA40BYD2-F1
#
_cell.length_a   1.000
_cell.length_b   1.000
_cell.length_c   1.000
_cell.angle_alpha   90.00
_cell.angle_beta   90.00
_cell.angle_gamma   90.00
#
_symmetry.space_group_name_H-M   'P 1'
#
loop_
_entity.id
_entity.type
_entity.pdbx_description
1 polymer ?
#
loop_
_entity_poly.entity_id
_entity_poly.type
_entity_poly.pdbx_seq_one_letter_code
_entity_poly.pdbx_strand_id
1 'polypeptide(L)'
;MADSQWVDWTKTTQSKNYRGSGSFATFMIVGPVCFFLGILFASFPYDFPLLWTSDPVAPSYYDQLETHLRFVHQSPPLIARLLNIIMTVGFLGFFIKLFRPSEANVLFDGASLVLYVIGAGVYIANIVKGMRAVSAGVWHTEDFKGIAHDGPLTGEIVLGREDSLRVLSASNTILALVLVGVLVLQAGQWYAERREAEDNKKADQADKEAAERKASASAGSGGSGKKRQ
;
A
#
# COMPACT_ATOMS: atom_id res chain seq x y z
N MET A 1 -18.73 22.82 -24.79
CA MET A 1 -18.56 22.31 -23.41
C MET A 1 -17.14 21.79 -23.34
N ALA A 2 -16.26 22.45 -22.59
CA ALA A 2 -14.90 21.97 -22.42
C ALA A 2 -14.94 20.68 -21.60
N ASP A 3 -14.55 19.56 -22.20
CA ASP A 3 -14.42 18.28 -21.50
C ASP A 3 -13.45 18.48 -20.34
N SER A 4 -13.99 18.55 -19.12
CA SER A 4 -13.20 18.52 -17.90
C SER A 4 -12.70 17.09 -17.71
N GLN A 5 -11.67 16.70 -18.46
CA GLN A 5 -11.03 15.40 -18.32
C GLN A 5 -10.46 15.30 -16.90
N TRP A 6 -11.03 14.39 -16.10
CA TRP A 6 -10.63 14.16 -14.70
C TRP A 6 -9.19 13.66 -14.57
N VAL A 7 -8.70 12.95 -15.60
CA VAL A 7 -7.31 12.51 -15.76
C VAL A 7 -6.61 13.41 -16.76
N ASP A 8 -5.43 13.92 -16.39
CA ASP A 8 -4.61 14.71 -17.30
C ASP A 8 -3.59 13.78 -18.00
N TRP A 9 -4.01 13.27 -19.17
CA TRP A 9 -3.20 12.37 -20.00
C TRP A 9 -1.97 13.04 -20.62
N THR A 10 -1.91 14.38 -20.61
CA THR A 10 -0.76 15.13 -21.13
C THR A 10 0.33 15.33 -20.09
N LYS A 11 0.04 14.98 -18.82
CA LYS A 11 0.89 15.26 -17.68
C LYS A 11 2.00 14.23 -17.53
N THR A 12 3.20 14.63 -17.91
CA THR A 12 4.43 13.82 -17.77
C THR A 12 5.17 14.13 -16.47
N THR A 13 6.20 13.33 -16.18
CA THR A 13 7.16 13.51 -15.06
C THR A 13 7.85 14.88 -15.04
N GLN A 14 7.90 15.62 -16.15
CA GLN A 14 8.46 16.98 -16.21
C GLN A 14 7.45 18.10 -15.88
N SER A 15 6.17 17.78 -15.70
CA SER A 15 5.13 18.77 -15.44
C SER A 15 5.31 19.43 -14.07
N LYS A 16 5.21 20.77 -13.98
CA LYS A 16 5.38 21.52 -12.72
C LYS A 16 4.47 21.06 -11.57
N ASN A 17 3.29 20.54 -11.89
CA ASN A 17 2.30 20.05 -10.92
C ASN A 17 2.27 18.52 -10.81
N TYR A 18 3.31 17.83 -11.27
CA TYR A 18 3.44 16.37 -11.17
C TYR A 18 3.68 15.96 -9.71
N ARG A 19 2.83 15.06 -9.20
CA ARG A 19 2.95 14.49 -7.85
C ARG A 19 3.34 13.03 -7.98
N GLY A 20 4.64 12.82 -8.22
CA GLY A 20 5.21 11.49 -8.42
C GLY A 20 5.63 10.78 -7.14
N SER A 21 6.44 9.74 -7.31
CA SER A 21 7.01 8.91 -6.25
C SER A 21 7.80 9.71 -5.21
N GLY A 22 8.49 10.79 -5.60
CA GLY A 22 9.24 11.65 -4.67
C GLY A 22 8.41 12.64 -3.86
N SER A 23 7.09 12.68 -4.04
CA SER A 23 6.22 13.65 -3.35
C SER A 23 6.04 13.32 -1.86
N PHE A 24 5.76 14.34 -1.03
CA PHE A 24 5.43 14.16 0.38
C PHE A 24 4.27 13.18 0.60
N ALA A 25 3.31 13.15 -0.33
CA ALA A 25 2.17 12.25 -0.28
C ALA A 25 2.57 10.77 -0.39
N THR A 26 3.66 10.43 -1.11
CA THR A 26 4.19 9.06 -1.14
C THR A 26 4.72 8.65 0.23
N PHE A 27 5.39 9.54 0.97
CA PHE A 27 5.82 9.24 2.35
C PHE A 27 4.63 9.03 3.29
N MET A 28 3.54 9.77 3.07
CA MET A 28 2.27 9.57 3.79
C MET A 28 1.61 8.23 3.48
N ILE A 29 1.97 7.55 2.39
CA ILE A 29 1.51 6.19 2.06
C ILE A 29 2.49 5.15 2.62
N VAL A 30 3.77 5.24 2.25
CA VAL A 30 4.81 4.26 2.59
C VAL A 30 5.04 4.19 4.09
N GLY A 31 5.03 5.32 4.80
CA GLY A 31 5.23 5.37 6.25
C GLY A 31 4.22 4.53 7.02
N PRO A 32 2.90 4.79 6.89
CA PRO A 32 1.86 3.95 7.47
C PRO A 32 1.94 2.48 7.07
N VAL A 33 2.18 2.18 5.79
CA VAL A 33 2.27 0.80 5.30
C VAL A 33 3.41 0.03 5.97
N CYS A 34 4.61 0.63 6.04
CA CYS A 34 5.76 0.03 6.73
C CYS A 34 5.52 -0.11 8.24
N PHE A 35 4.86 0.87 8.86
CA PHE A 35 4.51 0.80 10.28
C PHE A 35 3.58 -0.38 10.59
N PHE A 36 2.51 -0.56 9.80
CA PHE A 36 1.60 -1.70 9.96
C PHE A 36 2.27 -3.04 9.65
N LEU A 37 3.12 -3.10 8.63
CA LEU A 37 3.94 -4.30 8.36
C LEU A 37 4.85 -4.64 9.54
N GLY A 38 5.41 -3.64 10.23
CA GLY A 38 6.17 -3.86 11.45
C GLY A 38 5.34 -4.47 12.58
N ILE A 39 4.09 -4.03 12.76
CA ILE A 39 3.16 -4.64 13.73
C ILE A 39 2.86 -6.10 13.35
N LEU A 40 2.54 -6.35 12.09
CA LEU A 40 2.24 -7.71 11.61
C LEU A 40 3.45 -8.63 11.71
N PHE A 41 4.65 -8.11 11.46
CA PHE A 41 5.90 -8.84 11.64
C PHE A 41 6.15 -9.18 13.12
N ALA A 42 5.78 -8.30 14.05
CA ALA A 42 5.84 -8.61 15.49
C ALA A 42 4.82 -9.69 15.91
N SER A 43 3.69 -9.81 15.20
CA SER A 43 2.70 -10.87 15.38
C SER A 43 3.11 -12.21 14.74
N PHE A 44 4.03 -12.18 13.76
CA PHE A 44 4.41 -13.36 12.99
C PHE A 44 4.87 -14.59 13.81
N PRO A 45 5.64 -14.46 14.91
CA PRO A 45 6.01 -15.62 15.73
C PRO A 45 4.81 -16.34 16.37
N TYR A 46 3.71 -15.61 16.60
CA TYR A 46 2.45 -16.17 17.11
C TYR A 46 1.60 -16.80 16.01
N ASP A 47 1.71 -16.24 14.80
CA ASP A 47 0.98 -16.72 13.63
C ASP A 47 1.64 -17.95 12.98
N PHE A 48 2.96 -18.07 13.11
CA PHE A 48 3.74 -19.09 12.42
C PHE A 48 3.29 -20.53 12.73
N PRO A 49 3.15 -20.95 14.00
CA PRO A 49 2.75 -22.32 14.35
C PRO A 49 1.28 -22.64 13.99
N LEU A 50 0.44 -21.63 13.76
CA LEU A 50 -0.97 -21.85 13.43
C LEU A 50 -1.17 -22.18 11.96
N LEU A 51 -0.30 -21.68 11.09
CA LEU A 51 -0.51 -21.69 9.65
C LEU A 51 0.57 -22.46 8.86
N TRP A 52 1.81 -22.55 9.38
CA TRP A 52 2.94 -23.09 8.62
C TRP A 52 3.62 -24.30 9.25
N THR A 53 3.11 -24.81 10.38
CA THR A 53 3.59 -26.09 10.95
C THR A 53 2.57 -27.19 10.77
N SER A 54 3.04 -28.35 10.30
CA SER A 54 2.21 -29.56 10.14
C SER A 54 1.96 -30.29 11.47
N ASP A 55 2.82 -30.04 12.47
CA ASP A 55 2.68 -30.65 13.79
C ASP A 55 1.42 -30.13 14.51
N PRO A 56 0.71 -30.99 15.25
CA PRO A 56 -0.46 -30.57 16.00
C PRO A 56 -0.07 -29.51 17.04
N VAL A 57 -0.71 -28.35 16.96
CA VAL A 57 -0.54 -27.25 17.90
C VAL A 57 -1.01 -27.70 19.28
N ALA A 58 -0.15 -27.58 20.29
CA ALA A 58 -0.50 -27.95 21.66
C ALA A 58 -1.67 -27.10 22.17
N PRO A 59 -2.64 -27.67 22.90
CA PRO A 59 -3.78 -26.92 23.45
C PRO A 59 -3.36 -25.69 24.29
N SER A 60 -2.26 -25.82 25.04
CA SER A 60 -1.69 -24.74 25.86
C SER A 60 -1.20 -23.54 25.05
N TYR A 61 -0.88 -23.72 23.76
CA TYR A 61 -0.49 -22.62 22.88
C TYR A 61 -1.68 -21.71 22.57
N TYR A 62 -2.87 -22.27 22.35
CA TYR A 62 -4.08 -21.47 22.12
C TYR A 62 -4.44 -20.62 23.35
N ASP A 63 -4.19 -21.13 24.57
CA ASP A 63 -4.36 -20.35 25.80
C ASP A 63 -3.38 -19.16 25.89
N GLN A 64 -2.12 -19.38 25.50
CA GLN A 64 -1.11 -18.33 25.45
C GLN A 64 -1.44 -17.27 24.39
N LEU A 65 -1.88 -17.72 23.21
CA LEU A 65 -2.30 -16.84 22.11
C LEU A 65 -3.50 -15.98 22.51
N GLU A 66 -4.52 -16.59 23.12
CA GLU A 66 -5.68 -15.88 23.64
C GLU A 66 -5.28 -14.84 24.69
N THR A 67 -4.37 -15.20 25.61
CA THR A 67 -3.84 -14.27 26.60
C THR A 67 -3.11 -13.10 25.94
N HIS A 68 -2.28 -13.37 24.92
CA HIS A 68 -1.58 -12.34 24.16
C HIS A 68 -2.57 -11.40 23.44
N LEU A 69 -3.55 -11.94 22.72
CA LEU A 69 -4.55 -11.16 21.99
C LEU A 69 -5.42 -10.32 22.93
N ARG A 70 -5.79 -10.84 24.09
CA ARG A 70 -6.47 -10.09 25.15
C ARG A 70 -5.61 -8.94 25.65
N PHE A 71 -4.35 -9.20 25.95
CA PHE A 71 -3.41 -8.18 26.39
C PHE A 71 -3.27 -7.05 25.36
N VAL A 72 -3.17 -7.39 24.07
CA VAL A 72 -3.10 -6.41 22.98
C VAL A 72 -4.40 -5.59 22.88
N HIS A 73 -5.57 -6.24 22.96
CA HIS A 73 -6.85 -5.54 22.88
C HIS A 73 -7.15 -4.66 24.11
N GLN A 74 -6.72 -5.09 25.30
CA GLN A 74 -6.86 -4.36 26.56
C GLN A 74 -5.80 -3.26 26.75
N SER A 75 -4.88 -3.12 25.80
CA SER A 75 -3.88 -2.05 25.82
C SER A 75 -4.54 -0.67 25.86
N PRO A 76 -3.86 0.36 26.41
CA PRO A 76 -4.46 1.68 26.58
C PRO A 76 -5.09 2.20 25.27
N PRO A 77 -6.28 2.83 25.32
CA PRO A 77 -7.03 3.21 24.12
C PRO A 77 -6.30 4.23 23.24
N LEU A 78 -5.24 4.85 23.77
CA LEU A 78 -4.31 5.68 23.02
C LEU A 78 -3.70 4.94 21.82
N ILE A 79 -3.33 3.66 21.98
CA ILE A 79 -2.72 2.85 20.92
C ILE A 79 -3.71 2.70 19.77
N ALA A 80 -4.94 2.26 20.05
CA ALA A 80 -5.98 2.12 19.02
C ALA A 80 -6.26 3.45 18.29
N ARG A 81 -6.29 4.58 19.00
CA ARG A 81 -6.46 5.91 18.37
C ARG A 81 -5.30 6.24 17.44
N LEU A 82 -4.07 5.98 17.87
CA LEU A 82 -2.87 6.20 17.06
C LEU A 82 -2.89 5.35 15.78
N LEU A 83 -3.27 4.07 15.87
CA LEU A 83 -3.41 3.20 14.70
C LEU A 83 -4.41 3.76 13.69
N ASN A 84 -5.57 4.23 14.14
CA ASN A 84 -6.57 4.84 13.26
C ASN A 84 -6.05 6.13 12.61
N ILE A 85 -5.33 6.98 13.36
CA ILE A 85 -4.70 8.20 12.80
C ILE A 85 -3.71 7.83 11.69
N ILE A 86 -2.82 6.87 11.94
CA ILE A 86 -1.82 6.42 10.95
C ILE A 86 -2.51 5.84 9.70
N MET A 87 -3.57 5.05 9.87
CA MET A 87 -4.36 4.55 8.76
C MET A 87 -5.01 5.68 7.94
N THR A 88 -5.53 6.70 8.63
CA THR A 88 -6.15 7.87 7.98
C THR A 88 -5.11 8.70 7.20
N VAL A 89 -3.88 8.82 7.72
CA VAL A 89 -2.76 9.45 7.01
C VAL A 89 -2.44 8.73 5.70
N GLY A 90 -2.48 7.39 5.70
CA GLY A 90 -2.33 6.57 4.49
C GLY A 90 -3.36 6.92 3.42
N PHE A 91 -4.64 6.95 3.79
CA PHE A 91 -5.73 7.36 2.89
C PHE A 91 -5.56 8.79 2.37
N LEU A 92 -5.17 9.71 3.25
CA LEU A 92 -4.95 11.10 2.87
C LEU A 92 -3.82 11.22 1.83
N GLY A 93 -2.74 10.43 1.96
CA GLY A 93 -1.68 10.35 0.96
C GLY A 93 -2.20 9.95 -0.43
N PHE A 94 -3.04 8.91 -0.50
CA PHE A 94 -3.66 8.49 -1.76
C PHE A 94 -4.56 9.58 -2.36
N PHE A 95 -5.41 10.21 -1.55
CA PHE A 95 -6.30 11.27 -2.03
C PHE A 95 -5.54 12.50 -2.55
N ILE A 96 -4.40 12.85 -1.93
CA ILE A 96 -3.54 13.94 -2.41
C ILE A 96 -2.93 13.61 -3.79
N LYS A 97 -2.46 12.37 -4.00
CA LYS A 97 -1.87 11.94 -5.29
C LYS A 97 -2.91 11.77 -6.40
N LEU A 98 -4.13 11.37 -6.03
CA LEU A 98 -5.26 11.22 -6.95
C LEU A 98 -6.01 12.53 -7.24
N PHE A 99 -5.63 13.64 -6.60
CA PHE A 99 -6.18 14.96 -6.93
C PHE A 99 -5.49 15.53 -8.19
N ARG A 100 -6.19 15.46 -9.34
CA ARG A 100 -5.69 15.74 -10.70
C ARG A 100 -4.52 14.81 -11.10
N PRO A 101 -4.82 13.50 -11.25
CA PRO A 101 -3.81 12.48 -11.46
C PRO A 101 -3.27 12.50 -12.89
N SER A 102 -1.99 12.16 -13.04
CA SER A 102 -1.42 11.67 -14.29
C SER A 102 -1.83 10.21 -14.52
N GLU A 103 -1.59 9.69 -15.71
CA GLU A 103 -1.78 8.27 -16.05
C GLU A 103 -1.08 7.33 -15.04
N ALA A 104 0.19 7.59 -14.74
CA ALA A 104 0.96 6.80 -13.77
C ALA A 104 0.32 6.79 -12.37
N ASN A 105 -0.21 7.93 -11.91
CA ASN A 105 -0.90 8.01 -10.62
C ASN A 105 -2.21 7.20 -10.64
N VAL A 106 -2.98 7.20 -11.73
CA VAL A 106 -4.20 6.40 -11.82
C VAL A 106 -3.87 4.90 -11.77
N LEU A 107 -2.86 4.45 -12.51
CA LEU A 107 -2.49 3.04 -12.58
C LEU A 107 -1.89 2.52 -11.27
N PHE A 108 -0.86 3.19 -10.75
CA PHE A 108 -0.11 2.68 -9.59
C PHE A 108 -0.75 3.10 -8.27
N ASP A 109 -1.10 4.39 -8.09
CA ASP A 109 -1.72 4.86 -6.84
C ASP A 109 -3.20 4.44 -6.74
N GLY A 110 -3.91 4.33 -7.87
CA GLY A 110 -5.28 3.82 -7.90
C GLY A 110 -5.37 2.34 -7.49
N ALA A 111 -4.52 1.49 -8.08
CA ALA A 111 -4.44 0.07 -7.68
C ALA A 111 -3.99 -0.08 -6.22
N SER A 112 -3.01 0.72 -5.79
CA SER A 112 -2.56 0.76 -4.39
C SER A 112 -3.68 1.16 -3.43
N LEU A 113 -4.52 2.13 -3.79
CA LEU A 113 -5.66 2.55 -2.99
C LEU A 113 -6.68 1.41 -2.84
N VAL A 114 -6.99 0.68 -3.91
CA VAL A 114 -7.90 -0.48 -3.84
C VAL A 114 -7.36 -1.54 -2.89
N LEU A 115 -6.07 -1.90 -3.00
CA LEU A 115 -5.42 -2.82 -2.05
C LEU A 115 -5.49 -2.28 -0.63
N TYR A 116 -5.24 -0.98 -0.42
CA TYR A 116 -5.29 -0.37 0.90
C TYR A 116 -6.70 -0.40 1.52
N VAL A 117 -7.76 -0.20 0.70
CA VAL A 117 -9.16 -0.35 1.13
C VAL A 117 -9.47 -1.79 1.52
N ILE A 118 -9.03 -2.77 0.73
CA ILE A 118 -9.18 -4.19 1.07
C ILE A 118 -8.49 -4.49 2.40
N GLY A 119 -7.26 -4.00 2.59
CA GLY A 119 -6.53 -4.15 3.84
C GLY A 119 -7.25 -3.53 5.03
N ALA A 120 -7.77 -2.31 4.90
CA ALA A 120 -8.59 -1.66 5.93
C ALA A 120 -9.87 -2.47 6.24
N GLY A 121 -10.51 -3.04 5.20
CA GLY A 121 -11.65 -3.94 5.35
C GLY A 121 -11.32 -5.18 6.17
N VAL A 122 -10.24 -5.89 5.84
CA VAL A 122 -9.76 -7.07 6.60
C VAL A 122 -9.43 -6.70 8.04
N TYR A 123 -8.76 -5.56 8.27
CA TYR A 123 -8.45 -5.07 9.61
C TYR A 123 -9.73 -4.84 10.45
N ILE A 124 -10.70 -4.10 9.92
CA ILE A 124 -11.92 -3.76 10.66
C ILE A 124 -12.82 -4.98 10.84
N ALA A 125 -13.04 -5.75 9.76
CA ALA A 125 -14.01 -6.84 9.74
C ALA A 125 -13.50 -8.10 10.44
N ASN A 126 -12.20 -8.42 10.33
CA ASN A 126 -11.66 -9.67 10.85
C ASN A 126 -10.81 -9.43 12.10
N ILE A 127 -9.82 -8.53 12.03
CA ILE A 127 -8.84 -8.36 13.13
C ILE A 127 -9.49 -7.70 14.34
N VAL A 128 -10.13 -6.54 14.16
CA VAL A 128 -10.77 -5.80 15.27
C VAL A 128 -11.93 -6.60 15.88
N LYS A 129 -12.81 -7.19 15.05
CA LYS A 129 -13.90 -8.02 15.56
C LYS A 129 -13.39 -9.30 16.25
N GLY A 130 -12.38 -9.96 15.69
CA GLY A 130 -11.76 -11.13 16.29
C GLY A 130 -11.17 -10.83 17.67
N MET A 131 -10.39 -9.75 17.80
CA MET A 131 -9.83 -9.32 19.10
C MET A 131 -10.91 -8.96 20.13
N ARG A 132 -12.02 -8.34 19.70
CA ARG A 132 -13.17 -8.06 20.58
C ARG A 132 -13.83 -9.35 21.06
N ALA A 133 -14.03 -10.32 20.17
CA ALA A 133 -14.59 -11.62 20.53
C ALA A 133 -13.70 -12.36 21.54
N VAL A 134 -12.39 -12.43 21.26
CA VAL A 134 -11.38 -13.03 22.16
C VAL A 134 -11.44 -12.39 23.55
N SER A 135 -11.55 -11.07 23.61
CA SER A 135 -11.60 -10.30 24.86
C SER A 135 -12.92 -10.39 25.60
N ALA A 136 -14.03 -10.56 24.90
CA ALA A 136 -15.34 -10.83 25.48
C ALA A 136 -15.43 -12.24 26.07
N GLY A 137 -14.47 -13.12 25.75
CA GLY A 137 -14.44 -14.49 26.26
C GLY A 137 -15.60 -15.34 25.75
N VAL A 138 -16.12 -15.04 24.55
CA VAL A 138 -17.29 -15.73 23.98
C VAL A 138 -17.13 -17.26 23.91
N TRP A 139 -15.90 -17.77 23.82
CA TRP A 139 -15.62 -19.21 23.82
C TRP A 139 -15.85 -19.92 25.16
N HIS A 140 -15.95 -19.17 26.26
CA HIS A 140 -16.08 -19.69 27.62
C HIS A 140 -17.47 -19.46 28.22
N THR A 141 -18.40 -18.86 27.46
CA THR A 141 -19.80 -18.70 27.87
C THR A 141 -20.59 -20.00 27.66
N GLU A 142 -21.48 -20.32 28.61
CA GLU A 142 -22.30 -21.56 28.58
C GLU A 142 -23.18 -21.68 27.32
N ASP A 143 -23.53 -20.55 26.70
CA ASP A 143 -24.32 -20.47 25.47
C ASP A 143 -23.49 -20.50 24.17
N PHE A 144 -22.19 -20.79 24.24
CA PHE A 144 -21.31 -20.76 23.06
C PHE A 144 -21.66 -21.87 22.05
N LYS A 145 -22.38 -21.49 20.99
CA LYS A 145 -22.69 -22.37 19.85
C LYS A 145 -21.70 -22.26 18.69
N GLY A 146 -20.62 -21.49 18.86
CA GLY A 146 -19.68 -21.11 17.79
C GLY A 146 -19.78 -19.64 17.40
N ILE A 147 -18.71 -19.07 16.83
CA ILE A 147 -18.74 -17.70 16.29
C ILE A 147 -19.29 -17.77 14.87
N ALA A 148 -20.47 -17.17 14.64
CA ALA A 148 -21.04 -17.01 13.31
C ALA A 148 -20.18 -16.02 12.51
N HIS A 149 -19.46 -16.53 11.51
CA HIS A 149 -18.80 -15.73 10.50
C HIS A 149 -19.74 -15.56 9.31
N ASP A 150 -20.22 -14.34 9.10
CA ASP A 150 -21.04 -13.97 7.95
C ASP A 150 -20.09 -13.57 6.80
N GLY A 151 -19.66 -14.57 6.03
CA GLY A 151 -18.77 -14.37 4.89
C GLY A 151 -19.58 -14.02 3.63
N PRO A 152 -19.27 -12.94 2.89
CA PRO A 152 -20.04 -12.54 1.71
C PRO A 152 -20.06 -13.57 0.56
N LEU A 153 -19.26 -14.63 0.65
CA LEU A 153 -19.16 -15.72 -0.33
C LEU A 153 -19.50 -17.12 0.22
N THR A 154 -19.59 -17.31 1.54
CA THR A 154 -19.59 -18.65 2.17
C THR A 154 -20.77 -18.95 3.10
N GLY A 155 -21.64 -17.98 3.38
CA GLY A 155 -22.76 -18.15 4.32
C GLY A 155 -22.32 -18.18 5.79
N GLU A 156 -23.27 -18.45 6.69
CA GLU A 156 -23.03 -18.52 8.14
C GLU A 156 -22.20 -19.75 8.49
N ILE A 157 -20.91 -19.55 8.75
CA ILE A 157 -20.01 -20.61 9.22
C ILE A 157 -19.81 -20.43 10.72
N VAL A 158 -20.11 -21.49 11.46
CA VAL A 158 -19.97 -21.56 12.91
C VAL A 158 -18.56 -22.07 13.24
N LEU A 159 -17.66 -21.17 13.63
CA LEU A 159 -16.27 -21.53 13.94
C LEU A 159 -16.07 -21.85 15.43
N GLY A 160 -15.32 -22.91 15.70
CA GLY A 160 -14.78 -23.20 17.03
C GLY A 160 -13.66 -22.24 17.42
N ARG A 161 -13.18 -22.36 18.67
CA ARG A 161 -12.10 -21.53 19.23
C ARG A 161 -10.82 -21.59 18.38
N GLU A 162 -10.31 -22.79 18.14
CA GLU A 162 -9.05 -22.99 17.40
C GLU A 162 -9.13 -22.47 15.97
N ASP A 163 -10.23 -22.77 15.26
CA ASP A 163 -10.44 -22.31 13.89
C ASP A 163 -10.56 -20.79 13.82
N SER A 164 -11.24 -20.17 14.79
CA SER A 164 -11.35 -18.72 14.87
C SER A 164 -9.98 -18.06 15.08
N LEU A 165 -9.13 -18.65 15.92
CA LEU A 165 -7.76 -18.17 16.15
C LEU A 165 -6.88 -18.35 14.91
N ARG A 166 -7.02 -19.46 14.18
CA ARG A 166 -6.34 -19.68 12.89
C ARG A 166 -6.81 -18.70 11.81
N VAL A 167 -8.11 -18.40 11.75
CA VAL A 167 -8.67 -17.41 10.81
C VAL A 167 -8.19 -15.99 11.12
N LEU A 168 -8.05 -15.65 12.40
CA LEU A 168 -7.46 -14.37 12.81
C LEU A 168 -6.00 -14.26 12.37
N SER A 169 -5.22 -15.33 12.58
CA SER A 169 -3.83 -15.44 12.13
C SER A 169 -3.69 -15.34 10.60
N ALA A 170 -4.57 -16.04 9.87
CA ALA A 170 -4.63 -15.97 8.42
C ALA A 170 -4.98 -14.55 7.93
N SER A 171 -5.85 -13.84 8.66
CA SER A 171 -6.21 -12.44 8.36
C SER A 171 -5.01 -11.49 8.51
N ASN A 172 -4.15 -11.69 9.51
CA ASN A 172 -2.88 -10.93 9.64
C ASN A 172 -1.97 -11.17 8.42
N THR A 173 -1.87 -12.42 7.99
CA THR A 173 -1.06 -12.81 6.83
C THR A 173 -1.58 -12.21 5.53
N ILE A 174 -2.89 -12.29 5.29
CA ILE A 174 -3.54 -11.68 4.13
C ILE A 174 -3.31 -10.16 4.14
N LEU A 175 -3.48 -9.52 5.31
CA LEU A 175 -3.23 -8.09 5.45
C LEU A 175 -1.77 -7.74 5.11
N ALA A 176 -0.80 -8.55 5.58
CA ALA A 176 0.62 -8.35 5.27
C ALA A 176 0.89 -8.44 3.76
N LEU A 177 0.35 -9.45 3.08
CA LEU A 177 0.50 -9.62 1.62
C LEU A 177 -0.08 -8.43 0.84
N VAL A 178 -1.26 -7.96 1.23
CA VAL A 178 -1.92 -6.81 0.60
C VAL A 178 -1.09 -5.53 0.79
N LEU A 179 -0.55 -5.29 1.99
CA LEU A 179 0.31 -4.15 2.29
C LEU A 179 1.66 -4.22 1.57
N VAL A 180 2.26 -5.41 1.43
CA VAL A 180 3.44 -5.61 0.57
C VAL A 180 3.11 -5.29 -0.88
N GLY A 181 1.92 -5.69 -1.36
CA GLY A 181 1.43 -5.32 -2.69
C GLY A 181 1.40 -3.80 -2.92
N VAL A 182 0.96 -3.03 -1.90
CA VAL A 182 1.03 -1.56 -1.94
C VAL A 182 2.47 -1.07 -2.09
N LEU A 183 3.43 -1.59 -1.31
CA LEU A 183 4.84 -1.19 -1.43
C LEU A 183 5.43 -1.53 -2.80
N VAL A 184 5.10 -2.71 -3.35
CA VAL A 184 5.55 -3.12 -4.68
C VAL A 184 5.05 -2.17 -5.75
N LEU A 185 3.78 -1.76 -5.69
CA LEU A 185 3.22 -0.78 -6.63
C LEU A 185 3.85 0.60 -6.49
N GLN A 186 4.10 1.07 -5.27
CA GLN A 186 4.78 2.34 -5.03
C GLN A 186 6.23 2.32 -5.54
N ALA A 187 6.94 1.20 -5.35
CA ALA A 187 8.27 0.98 -5.92
C ALA A 187 8.23 0.87 -7.45
N GLY A 188 7.18 0.26 -8.01
CA GLY A 188 6.93 0.18 -9.44
C GLY A 188 6.75 1.56 -10.08
N GLN A 189 5.98 2.44 -9.44
CA GLN A 189 5.85 3.84 -9.88
C GLN A 189 7.21 4.55 -9.84
N TRP A 190 7.96 4.42 -8.75
CA TRP A 190 9.30 5.00 -8.65
C TRP A 190 10.23 4.52 -9.77
N TYR A 191 10.20 3.22 -10.07
CA TYR A 191 11.00 2.63 -11.14
C TYR A 191 10.57 3.13 -12.52
N ALA A 192 9.27 3.22 -12.79
CA ALA A 192 8.74 3.76 -14.04
C ALA A 192 9.17 5.22 -14.24
N GLU A 193 9.03 6.06 -13.20
CA GLU A 193 9.45 7.47 -13.23
C GLU A 193 10.97 7.62 -13.43
N ARG A 194 11.76 6.75 -12.78
CA ARG A 194 13.22 6.72 -12.91
C ARG A 194 13.63 6.44 -14.35
N ARG A 195 12.97 5.49 -15.01
CA ARG A 195 13.23 5.11 -16.40
C ARG A 195 12.84 6.23 -17.38
N GLU A 196 11.66 6.81 -17.21
CA GLU A 196 11.22 7.95 -18.02
C GLU A 196 12.17 9.16 -17.90
N ALA A 197 12.67 9.43 -16.69
CA ALA A 197 13.62 10.50 -16.46
C ALA A 197 14.98 10.26 -17.15
N GLU A 198 15.40 9.00 -17.29
CA GLU A 198 16.63 8.64 -18.02
C GLU A 198 16.46 8.76 -19.53
N ASP A 199 15.31 8.34 -20.06
CA ASP A 199 15.01 8.44 -21.49
C ASP A 199 14.86 9.90 -21.93
N ASN A 200 14.21 10.75 -21.12
CA ASN A 200 14.12 12.19 -21.37
C ASN A 200 15.50 12.87 -21.38
N LYS A 201 16.41 12.50 -20.47
CA LYS A 201 17.77 13.06 -20.46
C LYS A 201 18.56 12.74 -21.73
N LYS A 202 18.39 11.53 -22.28
CA LYS A 202 19.04 11.12 -23.53
C LYS A 202 18.47 11.90 -24.71
N ALA A 203 17.15 12.11 -24.74
CA ALA A 203 16.50 12.91 -25.77
C ALA A 203 16.99 14.38 -25.73
N ASP A 204 17.02 15.00 -24.54
CA ASP A 204 17.51 16.37 -24.34
C ASP A 204 18.98 16.54 -24.76
N GLN A 205 19.82 15.51 -24.53
CA GLN A 205 21.21 15.51 -24.98
C GLN A 205 21.31 15.42 -26.50
N ALA A 206 20.56 14.52 -27.14
CA ALA A 206 20.52 14.40 -28.59
C ALA A 206 20.03 15.67 -29.28
N ASP A 207 19.01 16.34 -28.72
CA ASP A 207 18.49 17.59 -29.26
C ASP A 207 19.48 18.75 -29.10
N LYS A 208 20.21 18.82 -27.99
CA LYS A 208 21.29 19.80 -27.79
C LYS A 208 22.44 19.57 -28.77
N GLU A 209 22.89 18.33 -28.92
CA GLU A 209 23.93 17.98 -29.90
C GLU A 209 23.48 18.30 -31.33
N ALA A 210 22.22 18.04 -31.68
CA ALA A 210 21.68 18.37 -32.99
C ALA A 210 21.58 19.89 -33.21
N ALA A 211 21.20 20.66 -32.18
CA ALA A 211 21.16 22.12 -32.23
C ALA A 211 22.56 22.72 -32.37
N GLU A 212 23.56 22.20 -31.64
CA GLU A 212 24.96 22.61 -31.73
C GLU A 212 25.58 22.27 -33.10
N ARG A 213 25.26 21.10 -33.66
CA ARG A 213 25.65 20.73 -35.05
C ARG A 213 25.02 21.65 -36.09
N LYS A 214 23.75 22.03 -35.93
CA LYS A 214 23.08 22.99 -36.83
C LYS A 214 23.67 24.39 -36.71
N ALA A 215 23.96 24.85 -35.48
CA ALA A 215 24.58 26.15 -35.23
C ALA A 215 26.00 26.24 -35.82
N SER A 216 26.83 25.21 -35.62
CA SER A 216 28.18 25.13 -36.20
C SER A 216 28.18 25.06 -37.72
N ALA A 217 27.24 24.33 -38.33
CA ALA A 217 27.06 24.29 -39.79
C ALA A 217 26.66 25.66 -40.37
N SER A 218 25.81 26.43 -39.67
CA SER A 218 25.41 27.78 -40.09
C SER A 218 26.54 28.82 -39.98
N ALA A 219 27.44 28.66 -39.01
CA ALA A 219 28.61 29.53 -38.85
C ALA A 219 29.68 29.28 -39.93
N GLY A 220 29.79 28.06 -40.44
CA GLY A 220 30.74 27.70 -41.51
C GLY A 220 30.38 28.23 -42.90
N SER A 221 29.10 28.43 -43.21
CA SER A 221 28.68 28.90 -44.55
C SER A 221 28.78 30.42 -44.74
N GLY A 222 28.94 31.20 -43.67
CA GLY A 222 29.06 32.67 -43.73
C GLY A 222 30.45 33.20 -44.12
N GLY A 223 31.50 32.36 -44.10
CA GLY A 223 32.89 32.79 -44.26
C GLY A 223 33.46 32.75 -45.70
N SER A 224 32.79 32.11 -46.66
CA SER A 224 33.39 31.83 -47.99
C SER A 224 33.11 32.90 -49.08
N GLY A 225 32.34 33.95 -48.79
CA GLY A 225 31.82 34.87 -49.80
C GLY A 225 32.61 36.16 -50.09
N LYS A 226 33.68 36.48 -49.36
CA LYS A 226 34.28 37.84 -49.41
C LYS A 226 35.78 37.85 -49.71
N LYS A 227 36.17 37.45 -50.93
CA LYS A 227 37.45 37.84 -51.57
C LYS A 227 37.39 37.55 -53.08
N ARG A 228 36.76 38.46 -53.83
CA ARG A 228 36.97 38.60 -55.27
C ARG A 228 36.40 39.94 -55.75
N GLN A 229 37.25 40.97 -55.71
CA GLN A 229 37.41 42.03 -56.73
C GLN A 229 38.55 42.94 -56.30
#